data_AF-A0A6J5CFA2-F1
#
_entry.id   AF-A0A6J5CFA2-F1
#
_cell.length_a   1.000
_cell.length_b   1.000
_cell.length_c   1.000
_cell.angle_alpha   90.00
_cell.angle_beta   90.00
_cell.angle_gamma   90.00
#
_symmetry.space_group_name_H-M   'P 1'
#
loop_
_entity.id
_entity.type
_entity.pdbx_description
1 polymer ?
#
loop_
_entity_poly.entity_id
_entity_poly.type
_entity_poly.pdbx_seq_one_letter_code
_entity_poly.pdbx_strand_id
1 'polypeptide(L)'
;MKPSSGRARSAATLAATAFCAVALTVLPGAAAYAQKGAATMPQGPAVRDNTPEIDASIAQKNWEASLTQLDARIASNPHDAQAKFKRATVLAHLNRDDEAITAFTELTQLYPELPEPYNNLAALYAKHGRYAEARAALETATKVNPAYGLAYENLGDLYLRMADAAYRRAQGLGKASATTTQRIADIQKIVSPPRSTGPAKKAAAPVEASAARSSADMTQTPSFQYGGANGSLAMPPYMAPSQ
;
A
#
# COMPACT_ATOMS: atom_id res chain seq x y z
N MET A 1 -37.69 18.18 48.36
CA MET A 1 -37.97 19.63 48.33
C MET A 1 -36.90 20.29 47.47
N LYS A 2 -37.28 20.90 46.32
CA LYS A 2 -36.45 21.85 45.55
C LYS A 2 -36.71 23.26 46.11
N PRO A 3 -35.72 24.15 46.05
CA PRO A 3 -35.81 25.31 45.15
C PRO A 3 -34.43 25.65 44.54
N SER A 4 -34.20 26.61 43.66
CA SER A 4 -34.95 27.35 42.65
C SER A 4 -33.86 28.11 41.90
N SER A 5 -33.97 28.17 40.57
CA SER A 5 -33.08 28.88 39.66
C SER A 5 -33.19 30.40 39.82
N GLY A 6 -32.06 31.10 39.91
CA GLY A 6 -31.97 32.55 39.75
C GLY A 6 -31.22 32.91 38.47
N ARG A 7 -31.96 33.26 37.41
CA ARG A 7 -31.44 34.03 36.27
C ARG A 7 -31.64 35.51 36.57
N ALA A 8 -30.61 36.33 36.37
CA ALA A 8 -30.76 37.77 36.15
C ALA A 8 -30.05 38.14 34.84
N ARG A 9 -30.76 38.92 34.02
CA ARG A 9 -30.32 39.52 32.75
C ARG A 9 -30.06 41.02 32.97
N SER A 10 -29.45 41.63 31.93
CA SER A 10 -29.40 43.07 31.59
C SER A 10 -28.17 43.81 32.13
N ALA A 11 -27.51 44.75 31.44
CA ALA A 11 -27.65 45.44 30.15
C ALA A 11 -26.26 46.09 29.84
N ALA A 12 -25.71 46.00 28.63
CA ALA A 12 -25.73 46.99 27.53
C ALA A 12 -25.23 48.44 27.85
N THR A 13 -24.03 48.80 27.37
CA THR A 13 -23.59 50.14 26.85
C THR A 13 -22.17 49.94 26.24
N LEU A 14 -21.86 50.01 24.94
CA LEU A 14 -21.94 51.00 23.83
C LEU A 14 -20.92 52.17 23.91
N ALA A 15 -20.11 52.27 22.85
CA ALA A 15 -19.22 53.36 22.37
C ALA A 15 -17.86 53.55 23.12
N ALA A 16 -16.72 53.91 22.50
CA ALA A 16 -16.49 54.60 21.24
C ALA A 16 -15.09 54.29 20.65
N THR A 17 -14.99 54.44 19.32
CA THR A 17 -13.79 54.46 18.49
C THR A 17 -12.93 55.71 18.71
N ALA A 18 -11.59 55.57 18.63
CA ALA A 18 -10.70 56.68 18.29
C ALA A 18 -9.50 56.17 17.46
N PHE A 19 -9.44 56.65 16.21
CA PHE A 19 -8.31 56.60 15.30
C PHE A 19 -7.19 57.53 15.80
N CYS A 20 -5.93 57.11 15.69
CA CYS A 20 -4.81 58.03 15.48
C CYS A 20 -3.72 57.35 14.64
N ALA A 21 -3.53 57.91 13.44
CA ALA A 21 -2.48 57.59 12.51
C ALA A 21 -1.17 58.28 12.91
N VAL A 22 -0.04 57.60 12.72
CA VAL A 22 1.26 58.25 12.56
C VAL A 22 1.96 57.60 11.38
N ALA A 23 2.28 58.43 10.38
CA ALA A 23 2.91 58.05 9.13
C ALA A 23 4.43 58.32 9.15
N LEU A 24 5.17 57.33 8.63
CA LEU A 24 6.35 57.39 7.76
C LEU A 24 7.46 58.43 7.98
N THR A 25 8.68 57.91 8.13
CA THR A 25 9.86 58.39 7.41
C THR A 25 10.68 57.22 6.86
N VAL A 26 11.05 57.34 5.57
CA VAL A 26 11.78 56.40 4.72
C VAL A 26 13.29 56.59 4.87
N LEU A 27 14.08 55.51 4.79
CA LEU A 27 15.45 55.52 4.26
C LEU A 27 15.73 54.21 3.49
N PRO A 28 16.31 54.25 2.26
CA PRO A 28 16.69 53.09 1.47
C PRO A 28 18.20 52.77 1.61
N GLY A 29 18.59 51.50 1.64
CA GLY A 29 20.01 51.14 1.56
C GLY A 29 20.33 49.65 1.63
N ALA A 30 20.89 49.14 0.52
CA ALA A 30 21.78 47.98 0.34
C ALA A 30 21.28 46.61 0.82
N ALA A 31 20.85 45.72 -0.08
CA ALA A 31 21.69 44.85 -0.92
C ALA A 31 22.38 43.71 -0.12
N ALA A 32 21.95 42.49 -0.45
CA ALA A 32 22.66 41.21 -0.36
C ALA A 32 23.20 40.80 1.02
N TYR A 33 22.77 39.65 1.53
CA TYR A 33 23.63 38.48 1.76
C TYR A 33 22.83 37.36 2.47
N ALA A 34 22.92 36.16 1.88
CA ALA A 34 22.79 34.85 2.52
C ALA A 34 21.40 34.29 2.89
N GLN A 35 20.55 34.03 1.89
CA GLN A 35 19.92 32.70 1.81
C GLN A 35 20.98 31.71 1.32
N LYS A 36 21.67 31.03 2.23
CA LYS A 36 22.58 29.93 1.92
C LYS A 36 22.10 28.71 2.69
N GLY A 37 21.51 27.74 1.99
CA GLY A 37 21.18 26.45 2.58
C GLY A 37 19.92 25.75 2.08
N ALA A 38 19.17 26.28 1.11
CA ALA A 38 18.32 25.41 0.30
C ALA A 38 19.21 24.84 -0.81
N ALA A 39 19.85 23.70 -0.55
CA ALA A 39 20.40 22.89 -1.60
C ALA A 39 19.23 22.49 -2.50
N THR A 40 19.04 23.22 -3.59
CA THR A 40 18.27 22.78 -4.75
C THR A 40 18.92 21.48 -5.21
N MET A 41 18.41 20.37 -4.70
CA MET A 41 18.61 19.05 -5.29
C MET A 41 18.21 19.18 -6.76
N PRO A 42 19.03 18.72 -7.71
CA PRO A 42 18.62 18.73 -9.10
C PRO A 42 17.37 17.86 -9.23
N GLN A 43 16.23 18.50 -9.46
CA GLN A 43 14.99 17.86 -9.86
C GLN A 43 15.22 17.29 -11.27
N GLY A 44 15.83 16.10 -11.32
CA GLY A 44 15.89 15.31 -12.54
C GLY A 44 14.50 14.78 -12.87
N PRO A 45 14.16 14.59 -14.17
CA PRO A 45 12.89 13.99 -14.57
C PRO A 45 12.78 12.61 -13.88
N ALA A 46 11.56 12.22 -13.46
CA ALA A 46 11.25 10.94 -12.82
C ALA A 46 12.25 9.85 -13.23
N VAL A 47 13.23 9.60 -12.35
CA VAL A 47 14.43 8.84 -12.72
C VAL A 47 13.95 7.45 -13.10
N ARG A 48 13.98 7.13 -14.39
CA ARG A 48 13.85 5.74 -14.82
C ARG A 48 14.87 4.96 -14.01
N ASP A 49 14.39 3.96 -13.30
CA ASP A 49 15.25 3.13 -12.50
C ASP A 49 16.28 2.46 -13.42
N ASN A 50 17.51 2.98 -13.46
CA ASN A 50 18.54 2.56 -14.39
C ASN A 50 19.24 1.29 -13.88
N THR A 51 18.47 0.26 -13.52
CA THR A 51 19.00 -1.02 -13.02
C THR A 51 18.43 -2.22 -13.75
N PRO A 52 18.68 -2.33 -15.06
CA PRO A 52 18.19 -3.45 -15.86
C PRO A 52 18.74 -4.79 -15.38
N GLU A 53 19.92 -4.85 -14.76
CA GLU A 53 20.51 -6.08 -14.23
C GLU A 53 19.76 -6.60 -12.98
N ILE A 54 19.39 -5.69 -12.07
CA ILE A 54 18.56 -6.02 -10.90
C ILE A 54 17.18 -6.48 -11.35
N ASP A 55 16.58 -5.75 -12.29
CA ASP A 55 15.26 -6.08 -12.80
C ASP A 55 15.24 -7.40 -13.56
N ALA A 56 16.29 -7.68 -14.34
CA ALA A 56 16.46 -8.96 -15.01
C ALA A 56 16.63 -10.10 -13.99
N SER A 57 17.42 -9.90 -12.93
CA SER A 57 17.63 -10.92 -11.89
C SER A 57 16.33 -11.22 -11.13
N ILE A 58 15.56 -10.18 -10.79
CA ILE A 58 14.23 -10.29 -10.18
C ILE A 58 13.27 -11.01 -11.12
N ALA A 59 13.22 -10.64 -12.40
CA ALA A 59 12.33 -11.25 -13.39
C ALA A 59 12.66 -12.74 -13.61
N GLN A 60 13.94 -13.12 -13.52
CA GLN A 60 14.41 -14.50 -13.58
C GLN A 60 14.24 -15.26 -12.26
N LYS A 61 13.74 -14.61 -11.20
CA LYS A 61 13.63 -15.17 -9.84
C LYS A 61 14.98 -15.57 -9.25
N ASN A 62 16.06 -14.94 -9.71
CA ASN A 62 17.40 -15.07 -9.15
C ASN A 62 17.49 -14.20 -7.88
N TRP A 63 16.75 -14.60 -6.84
CA TRP A 63 16.51 -13.79 -5.65
C TRP A 63 17.80 -13.44 -4.88
N GLU A 64 18.69 -14.41 -4.69
CA GLU A 64 19.97 -14.18 -3.98
C GLU A 64 20.88 -13.20 -4.73
N ALA A 65 20.96 -13.32 -6.07
CA ALA A 65 21.73 -12.40 -6.90
C ALA A 65 21.12 -10.99 -6.85
N SER A 66 19.79 -10.89 -6.94
CA SER A 66 19.06 -9.64 -6.84
C SER A 66 19.30 -8.97 -5.48
N LEU A 67 19.28 -9.76 -4.40
CA LEU A 67 19.52 -9.26 -3.04
C LEU A 67 20.93 -8.66 -2.91
N THR A 68 21.94 -9.36 -3.41
CA THR A 68 23.34 -8.89 -3.41
C THR A 68 23.49 -7.56 -4.17
N GLN A 69 22.88 -7.46 -5.35
CA GLN A 69 22.92 -6.24 -6.16
C GLN A 69 22.18 -5.07 -5.48
N LEU A 70 21.04 -5.34 -4.84
CA LEU A 70 20.27 -4.35 -4.10
C LEU A 70 21.01 -3.86 -2.84
N ASP A 71 21.69 -4.76 -2.12
CA ASP A 71 22.54 -4.40 -0.98
C ASP A 71 23.66 -3.44 -1.41
N ALA A 72 24.35 -3.74 -2.51
CA ALA A 72 25.39 -2.86 -3.07
C ALA A 72 24.84 -1.50 -3.50
N ARG A 73 23.62 -1.47 -4.06
CA ARG A 73 22.95 -0.22 -4.44
C ARG A 73 22.55 0.63 -3.25
N ILE A 74 21.99 0.03 -2.20
CA ILE A 74 21.61 0.75 -0.99
C ILE A 74 22.86 1.25 -0.25
N ALA A 75 23.95 0.49 -0.27
CA ALA A 75 25.23 0.94 0.29
C ALA A 75 25.79 2.19 -0.42
N SER A 76 25.64 2.28 -1.75
CA SER A 76 26.05 3.47 -2.51
C SER A 76 25.03 4.61 -2.49
N ASN A 77 23.73 4.30 -2.34
CA ASN A 77 22.63 5.25 -2.30
C ASN A 77 21.66 4.94 -1.14
N PRO A 78 21.98 5.33 0.11
CA PRO A 78 21.20 4.96 1.30
C PRO A 78 19.75 5.51 1.33
N HIS A 79 19.44 6.51 0.51
CA HIS A 79 18.11 7.13 0.40
C HIS A 79 17.30 6.63 -0.80
N ASP A 80 17.75 5.59 -1.49
CA ASP A 80 17.04 4.99 -2.61
C ASP A 80 15.86 4.14 -2.13
N ALA A 81 14.69 4.78 -2.00
CA ALA A 81 13.45 4.15 -1.56
C ALA A 81 13.05 2.96 -2.46
N GLN A 82 13.28 3.07 -3.77
CA GLN A 82 12.96 2.03 -4.73
C GLN A 82 13.82 0.79 -4.52
N ALA A 83 15.12 0.96 -4.33
CA ALA A 83 16.03 -0.14 -4.03
C ALA A 83 15.67 -0.81 -2.70
N LYS A 84 15.38 -0.02 -1.65
CA LYS A 84 14.90 -0.54 -0.36
C LYS A 84 13.61 -1.34 -0.51
N PHE A 85 12.65 -0.84 -1.28
CA PHE A 85 11.39 -1.52 -1.55
C PHE A 85 11.59 -2.84 -2.29
N LYS A 86 12.36 -2.84 -3.39
CA LYS A 86 12.70 -4.05 -4.14
C LYS A 86 13.39 -5.08 -3.26
N ARG A 87 14.31 -4.64 -2.40
CA ARG A 87 15.01 -5.51 -1.44
C ARG A 87 14.03 -6.18 -0.47
N ALA A 88 13.13 -5.41 0.13
CA ALA A 88 12.12 -5.93 1.03
C ALA A 88 11.22 -6.98 0.34
N THR A 89 10.84 -6.74 -0.93
CA THR A 89 10.06 -7.72 -1.69
C THR A 89 10.86 -8.99 -2.03
N VAL A 90 12.15 -8.86 -2.38
CA VAL A 90 13.04 -10.01 -2.61
C VAL A 90 13.20 -10.85 -1.33
N LEU A 91 13.36 -10.21 -0.16
CA LEU A 91 13.41 -10.90 1.13
C LEU A 91 12.13 -11.71 1.38
N ALA A 92 10.97 -11.14 1.09
CA ALA A 92 9.70 -11.85 1.23
C ALA A 92 9.57 -13.03 0.25
N HIS A 93 10.07 -12.90 -0.99
CA HIS A 93 10.14 -14.03 -1.94
C HIS A 93 11.10 -15.15 -1.49
N LEU A 94 12.13 -14.81 -0.72
CA LEU A 94 13.03 -15.76 -0.06
C LEU A 94 12.45 -16.37 1.22
N ASN A 95 11.20 -16.06 1.58
CA ASN A 95 10.57 -16.40 2.87
C ASN A 95 11.32 -15.88 4.09
N ARG A 96 12.12 -14.82 3.93
CA ARG A 96 12.76 -14.07 5.02
C ARG A 96 11.79 -13.01 5.53
N ASP A 97 10.62 -13.47 5.97
CA ASP A 97 9.45 -12.63 6.22
C ASP A 97 9.68 -11.59 7.33
N ASP A 98 10.39 -11.95 8.41
CA ASP A 98 10.68 -11.02 9.51
C ASP A 98 11.58 -9.85 9.07
N GLU A 99 12.56 -10.14 8.21
CA GLU A 99 13.43 -9.11 7.63
C GLU A 99 12.67 -8.23 6.65
N ALA A 100 11.77 -8.81 5.86
CA ALA A 100 10.90 -8.05 4.96
C ALA A 100 9.93 -7.15 5.74
N ILE A 101 9.32 -7.65 6.82
CA ILE A 101 8.45 -6.85 7.71
C ILE A 101 9.25 -5.68 8.29
N THR A 102 10.47 -5.93 8.77
CA THR A 102 11.34 -4.88 9.31
C THR A 102 11.63 -3.81 8.25
N ALA A 103 12.02 -4.23 7.05
CA ALA A 103 12.35 -3.33 5.95
C ALA A 103 11.14 -2.52 5.45
N PHE A 104 9.97 -3.14 5.30
CA PHE A 104 8.76 -2.40 4.93
C PHE A 104 8.27 -1.48 6.05
N THR A 105 8.47 -1.84 7.32
CA THR A 105 8.17 -0.96 8.47
C THR A 105 9.07 0.27 8.47
N GLU A 106 10.36 0.13 8.13
CA GLU A 106 11.25 1.28 7.93
C GLU A 106 10.75 2.17 6.78
N LEU A 107 10.34 1.57 5.66
CA LEU A 107 9.80 2.32 4.52
C LEU A 107 8.53 3.11 4.88
N THR A 108 7.60 2.55 5.67
CA THR A 108 6.40 3.29 6.09
C THR A 108 6.71 4.43 7.05
N GLN A 109 7.81 4.36 7.79
CA GLN A 109 8.27 5.45 8.67
C GLN A 109 8.96 6.56 7.90
N LEU A 110 9.80 6.20 6.91
CA LEU A 110 10.57 7.15 6.11
C LEU A 110 9.74 7.81 4.99
N TYR A 111 8.80 7.06 4.41
CA TYR A 111 7.98 7.46 3.26
C TYR A 111 6.50 7.15 3.54
N PRO A 112 5.89 7.82 4.54
CA PRO A 112 4.51 7.53 4.97
C PRO A 112 3.45 7.81 3.89
N GLU A 113 3.80 8.55 2.84
CA GLU A 113 2.96 8.87 1.68
C GLU A 113 2.87 7.75 0.64
N LEU A 114 3.66 6.68 0.78
CA LEU A 114 3.64 5.56 -0.16
C LEU A 114 2.64 4.48 0.30
N PRO A 115 1.63 4.12 -0.50
CA PRO A 115 0.69 3.07 -0.15
C PRO A 115 1.28 1.64 -0.28
N GLU A 116 2.28 1.43 -1.13
CA GLU A 116 2.81 0.10 -1.47
C GLU A 116 3.49 -0.62 -0.28
N PRO A 117 4.32 0.03 0.55
CA PRO A 117 4.90 -0.63 1.73
C PRO A 117 3.85 -1.12 2.72
N TYR A 118 2.77 -0.36 2.94
CA TYR A 118 1.65 -0.79 3.78
C TYR A 118 0.94 -2.02 3.19
N ASN A 119 0.73 -2.04 1.88
CA ASN A 119 0.15 -3.18 1.19
C ASN A 119 0.97 -4.46 1.36
N ASN A 120 2.31 -4.37 1.21
CA ASN A 120 3.19 -5.52 1.36
C ASN A 120 3.34 -5.97 2.82
N LEU A 121 3.38 -5.05 3.79
CA LEU A 121 3.27 -5.40 5.21
C LEU A 121 2.01 -6.19 5.49
N ALA A 122 0.89 -5.75 4.94
CA ALA A 122 -0.37 -6.41 5.16
C ALA A 122 -0.41 -7.83 4.59
N ALA A 123 0.20 -8.06 3.42
CA ALA A 123 0.32 -9.38 2.83
C ALA A 123 1.15 -10.32 3.74
N LEU A 124 2.26 -9.83 4.28
CA LEU A 124 3.11 -10.57 5.22
C LEU A 124 2.38 -10.87 6.53
N TYR A 125 1.70 -9.88 7.11
CA TYR A 125 0.88 -10.10 8.31
C TYR A 125 -0.22 -11.13 8.06
N ALA A 126 -0.91 -11.06 6.91
CA ALA A 126 -1.93 -12.04 6.55
C ALA A 126 -1.35 -13.46 6.38
N LYS A 127 -0.15 -13.60 5.81
CA LYS A 127 0.58 -14.88 5.72
C LYS A 127 0.81 -15.53 7.09
N HIS A 128 1.06 -14.72 8.12
CA HIS A 128 1.23 -15.18 9.50
C HIS A 128 -0.07 -15.20 10.32
N GLY A 129 -1.24 -15.02 9.70
CA GLY A 129 -2.54 -14.99 10.40
C GLY A 129 -2.76 -13.75 11.29
N ARG A 130 -1.90 -12.74 11.19
CA ARG A 130 -1.97 -11.45 11.91
C ARG A 130 -2.98 -10.52 11.22
N TYR A 131 -4.24 -10.96 11.12
CA TYR A 131 -5.25 -10.29 10.30
C TYR A 131 -5.63 -8.89 10.77
N ALA A 132 -5.56 -8.61 12.08
CA ALA A 132 -5.82 -7.27 12.60
C ALA A 132 -4.79 -6.24 12.10
N GLU A 133 -3.51 -6.64 12.09
CA GLU A 133 -2.41 -5.80 11.64
C GLU A 133 -2.42 -5.66 10.11
N ALA A 134 -2.73 -6.75 9.40
CA ALA A 134 -2.95 -6.71 7.95
C ALA A 134 -4.05 -5.71 7.57
N ARG A 135 -5.17 -5.71 8.31
CA ARG A 135 -6.27 -4.79 8.06
C ARG A 135 -5.86 -3.35 8.31
N ALA A 136 -5.21 -3.07 9.44
CA ALA A 136 -4.75 -1.72 9.77
C ALA A 136 -3.78 -1.16 8.72
N ALA A 137 -2.86 -1.98 8.21
CA ALA A 137 -1.94 -1.59 7.16
C ALA A 137 -2.66 -1.29 5.84
N LEU A 138 -3.59 -2.14 5.37
CA LEU A 138 -4.37 -1.85 4.16
C LEU A 138 -5.29 -0.63 4.30
N GLU A 139 -5.94 -0.45 5.46
CA GLU A 139 -6.73 0.76 5.74
C GLU A 139 -5.86 2.02 5.77
N THR A 140 -4.58 1.89 6.10
CA THR A 140 -3.63 3.00 5.99
C THR A 140 -3.27 3.25 4.53
N ALA A 141 -3.02 2.22 3.73
CA ALA A 141 -2.77 2.35 2.29
C ALA A 141 -3.91 3.09 1.57
N THR A 142 -5.17 2.78 1.89
CA THR A 142 -6.34 3.46 1.29
C THR A 142 -6.54 4.89 1.80
N LYS A 143 -6.10 5.22 3.02
CA LYS A 143 -6.09 6.60 3.52
C LYS A 143 -5.01 7.44 2.86
N VAL A 144 -3.82 6.86 2.70
CA VAL A 144 -2.65 7.49 2.06
C VAL A 144 -2.92 7.77 0.59
N ASN A 145 -3.47 6.79 -0.13
CA ASN A 145 -3.91 6.95 -1.51
C ASN A 145 -5.29 6.31 -1.73
N PRO A 146 -6.37 7.12 -1.72
CA PRO A 146 -7.72 6.63 -1.96
C PRO A 146 -7.95 6.01 -3.35
N ALA A 147 -7.08 6.26 -4.32
CA ALA A 147 -7.14 5.68 -5.65
C ALA A 147 -6.31 4.38 -5.80
N TYR A 148 -5.64 3.92 -4.73
CA TYR A 148 -4.84 2.71 -4.75
C TYR A 148 -5.72 1.45 -4.71
N GLY A 149 -6.28 1.10 -5.87
CA GLY A 149 -7.26 0.02 -6.06
C GLY A 149 -6.83 -1.33 -5.50
N LEU A 150 -5.53 -1.66 -5.60
CA LEU A 150 -4.98 -2.93 -5.10
C LEU A 150 -5.20 -3.10 -3.59
N ALA A 151 -5.16 -2.03 -2.78
CA ALA A 151 -5.43 -2.15 -1.36
C ALA A 151 -6.91 -2.49 -1.05
N TYR A 152 -7.85 -2.03 -1.88
CA TYR A 152 -9.26 -2.39 -1.72
C TYR A 152 -9.52 -3.85 -2.10
N GLU A 153 -8.89 -4.33 -3.17
CA GLU A 153 -8.92 -5.75 -3.56
C GLU A 153 -8.38 -6.63 -2.43
N ASN A 154 -7.21 -6.28 -1.90
CA ASN A 154 -6.57 -6.98 -0.79
C ASN A 154 -7.38 -6.89 0.52
N LEU A 155 -8.11 -5.80 0.77
CA LEU A 155 -9.05 -5.71 1.89
C LEU A 155 -10.21 -6.69 1.73
N GLY A 156 -10.76 -6.81 0.52
CA GLY A 156 -11.80 -7.78 0.20
C GLY A 156 -11.36 -9.21 0.51
N ASP A 157 -10.19 -9.60 0.01
CA ASP A 157 -9.60 -10.92 0.27
C ASP A 157 -9.31 -11.16 1.76
N LEU A 158 -8.79 -10.14 2.45
CA LEU A 158 -8.56 -10.21 3.88
C LEU A 158 -9.86 -10.40 4.66
N TYR A 159 -10.94 -9.71 4.29
CA TYR A 159 -12.25 -9.87 4.94
C TYR A 159 -12.82 -11.29 4.74
N LEU A 160 -12.63 -11.90 3.58
CA LEU A 160 -13.00 -13.31 3.37
C LEU A 160 -12.23 -14.23 4.31
N ARG A 161 -10.92 -14.02 4.48
CA ARG A 161 -10.08 -14.81 5.41
C ARG A 161 -10.47 -14.61 6.86
N MET A 162 -10.76 -13.37 7.27
CA MET A 162 -11.25 -13.07 8.62
C MET A 162 -12.61 -13.72 8.89
N ALA A 163 -13.51 -13.72 7.90
CA ALA A 163 -14.79 -14.40 7.99
C ALA A 163 -14.62 -15.92 8.14
N ASP A 164 -13.77 -16.56 7.33
CA ASP A 164 -13.43 -17.99 7.46
C ASP A 164 -12.89 -18.32 8.86
N ALA A 165 -11.92 -17.54 9.34
CA ALA A 165 -11.33 -17.73 10.66
C ALA A 165 -12.39 -17.59 11.79
N ALA A 166 -13.29 -16.60 11.70
CA ALA A 166 -14.36 -16.40 12.66
C ALA A 166 -15.37 -17.56 12.64
N TYR A 167 -15.76 -18.06 11.46
CA TYR A 167 -16.66 -19.21 11.35
C TYR A 167 -16.02 -20.49 11.90
N ARG A 168 -14.74 -20.74 11.60
CA ARG A 168 -14.00 -21.88 12.17
C ARG A 168 -13.88 -21.78 13.68
N ARG A 169 -13.67 -20.57 14.22
CA ARG A 169 -13.68 -20.33 15.67
C ARG A 169 -15.04 -20.67 16.28
N ALA A 170 -16.13 -20.24 15.66
CA ALA A 170 -17.49 -20.58 16.11
C ALA A 170 -17.75 -22.11 16.04
N GLN A 171 -17.26 -22.78 15.00
CA GLN A 171 -17.33 -24.24 14.86
C GLN A 171 -16.57 -24.95 15.98
N GLY A 172 -15.34 -24.54 16.28
CA GLY A 172 -14.55 -25.10 17.37
C GLY A 172 -15.15 -24.88 18.76
N LEU A 173 -16.06 -23.90 18.91
CA LEU A 173 -16.82 -23.65 20.14
C LEU A 173 -18.15 -24.43 20.21
N GLY A 174 -18.42 -25.30 19.23
CA GLY A 174 -19.69 -26.05 19.15
C GLY A 174 -20.91 -25.17 18.81
N LYS A 175 -20.68 -23.98 18.23
CA LYS A 175 -21.73 -23.02 17.84
C LYS A 175 -21.96 -22.97 16.32
N ALA A 176 -21.38 -23.90 15.56
CA ALA A 176 -21.61 -23.96 14.12
C ALA A 176 -23.00 -24.53 13.80
N SER A 177 -23.77 -23.77 13.04
CA SER A 177 -24.97 -24.28 12.37
C SER A 177 -24.61 -24.90 11.02
N ALA A 178 -25.56 -25.62 10.40
CA ALA A 178 -25.42 -26.07 9.01
C ALA A 178 -25.07 -24.90 8.06
N THR A 179 -25.62 -23.71 8.32
CA THR A 179 -25.30 -22.48 7.59
C THR A 179 -23.85 -22.05 7.79
N THR A 180 -23.28 -22.17 8.99
CA THR A 180 -21.86 -21.89 9.24
C THR A 180 -20.95 -22.77 8.38
N THR A 181 -21.22 -24.08 8.36
CA THR A 181 -20.45 -25.03 7.55
C THR A 181 -20.54 -24.70 6.06
N GLN A 182 -21.74 -24.36 5.58
CA GLN A 182 -21.95 -23.94 4.19
C GLN A 182 -21.15 -22.67 3.84
N ARG A 183 -21.18 -21.65 4.70
CA ARG A 183 -20.45 -20.40 4.48
C ARG A 183 -18.94 -20.60 4.44
N ILE A 184 -18.39 -21.46 5.32
CA ILE A 184 -16.97 -21.85 5.25
C ILE A 184 -16.67 -22.45 3.88
N ALA A 185 -17.48 -23.42 3.43
CA ALA A 185 -17.26 -24.06 2.13
C ALA A 185 -17.31 -23.07 0.96
N ASP A 186 -18.23 -22.10 0.99
CA ASP A 186 -18.35 -21.10 -0.07
C ASP A 186 -17.21 -20.08 -0.06
N ILE A 187 -16.77 -19.62 1.11
CA ILE A 187 -15.58 -18.77 1.23
C ILE A 187 -14.34 -19.52 0.71
N GLN A 188 -14.18 -20.80 1.03
CA GLN A 188 -13.04 -21.60 0.58
C GLN A 188 -12.99 -21.73 -0.95
N LYS A 189 -14.14 -21.82 -1.63
CA LYS A 189 -14.20 -21.82 -3.10
C LYS A 189 -13.73 -20.49 -3.70
N ILE A 190 -13.97 -19.38 -3.02
CA ILE A 190 -13.54 -18.04 -3.46
C ILE A 190 -12.04 -17.85 -3.21
N VAL A 191 -11.57 -18.16 -2.00
CA VAL A 191 -10.17 -17.92 -1.57
C VAL A 191 -9.19 -18.95 -2.18
N SER A 192 -9.65 -20.17 -2.46
CA SER A 192 -8.87 -21.24 -3.08
C SER A 192 -9.67 -21.87 -4.22
N PRO A 193 -9.80 -21.17 -5.37
CA PRO A 193 -10.54 -21.72 -6.50
C PRO A 193 -9.87 -23.02 -6.95
N PRO A 194 -10.66 -24.07 -7.26
CA PRO A 194 -10.12 -25.31 -7.78
C PRO A 194 -9.29 -25.00 -9.03
N ARG A 195 -8.10 -25.58 -9.14
CA ARG A 195 -7.25 -25.41 -10.34
C ARG A 195 -8.08 -25.74 -11.56
N SER A 196 -8.30 -24.76 -12.43
CA SER A 196 -8.93 -24.98 -13.72
C SER A 196 -8.07 -25.98 -14.48
N THR A 197 -8.54 -27.22 -14.62
CA THR A 197 -8.00 -28.15 -15.60
C THR A 197 -8.43 -27.63 -16.96
N GLY A 198 -7.64 -26.73 -17.53
CA GLY A 198 -7.82 -26.28 -18.90
C GLY A 198 -7.85 -27.47 -19.87
N PRO A 199 -8.62 -27.40 -20.97
CA PRO A 199 -8.73 -28.51 -21.90
C PRO A 199 -7.37 -28.84 -22.50
N ALA A 200 -7.07 -30.14 -22.58
CA ALA A 200 -5.88 -30.67 -23.22
C ALA A 200 -5.67 -30.05 -24.61
N LYS A 201 -4.43 -29.62 -24.91
CA LYS A 201 -3.99 -29.16 -26.23
C LYS A 201 -4.56 -30.06 -27.33
N LYS A 202 -5.54 -29.59 -28.09
CA LYS A 202 -5.76 -30.08 -29.45
C LYS A 202 -4.79 -29.34 -30.37
N ALA A 203 -4.11 -30.13 -31.19
CA ALA A 203 -3.05 -29.72 -32.11
C ALA A 203 -3.48 -28.59 -33.05
N ALA A 204 -2.52 -27.73 -33.38
CA ALA A 204 -2.65 -26.59 -34.25
C ALA A 204 -3.04 -26.96 -35.69
N ALA A 205 -3.88 -26.13 -36.30
CA ALA A 205 -3.98 -25.96 -37.75
C ALA A 205 -3.96 -24.44 -38.06
N PRO A 206 -3.44 -23.99 -39.22
CA PRO A 206 -3.05 -22.60 -39.41
C PRO A 206 -4.20 -21.67 -39.85
N VAL A 207 -4.21 -20.51 -39.19
CA VAL A 207 -4.74 -19.16 -39.51
C VAL A 207 -5.49 -18.89 -40.83
N GLU A 208 -6.62 -18.18 -40.70
CA GLU A 208 -6.96 -17.07 -41.61
C GLU A 208 -7.84 -15.98 -40.95
N ALA A 209 -7.40 -14.73 -41.17
CA ALA A 209 -8.11 -13.45 -41.30
C ALA A 209 -9.28 -13.02 -40.38
N SER A 210 -8.95 -12.01 -39.57
CA SER A 210 -9.60 -10.68 -39.49
C SER A 210 -10.99 -10.48 -38.85
N ALA A 211 -10.95 -9.52 -37.92
CA ALA A 211 -12.00 -8.61 -37.48
C ALA A 211 -13.00 -9.05 -36.41
N ALA A 212 -13.15 -8.13 -35.45
CA ALA A 212 -14.19 -7.97 -34.45
C ALA A 212 -14.00 -8.68 -33.08
N ARG A 213 -14.01 -7.83 -32.05
CA ARG A 213 -14.19 -8.08 -30.60
C ARG A 213 -12.91 -8.27 -29.77
N SER A 214 -12.11 -7.21 -29.65
CA SER A 214 -11.34 -6.99 -28.41
C SER A 214 -12.27 -6.45 -27.33
N SER A 215 -13.10 -7.32 -26.77
CA SER A 215 -13.77 -7.12 -25.47
C SER A 215 -13.65 -8.36 -24.59
N ALA A 216 -12.64 -9.20 -24.84
CA ALA A 216 -12.44 -10.45 -24.14
C ALA A 216 -10.95 -10.62 -23.83
N ASP A 217 -10.47 -9.95 -22.78
CA ASP A 217 -9.54 -10.58 -21.82
C ASP A 217 -9.40 -9.73 -20.53
N MET A 218 -10.51 -9.49 -19.83
CA MET A 218 -10.49 -8.85 -18.50
C MET A 218 -10.92 -9.78 -17.36
N THR A 219 -11.07 -11.07 -17.64
CA THR A 219 -11.57 -12.05 -16.65
C THR A 219 -10.66 -13.26 -16.46
N GLN A 220 -9.48 -13.31 -17.11
CA GLN A 220 -8.40 -14.18 -16.63
C GLN A 220 -7.57 -13.43 -15.60
N THR A 221 -8.22 -12.96 -14.53
CA THR A 221 -7.51 -12.55 -13.33
C THR A 221 -6.89 -13.82 -12.75
N PRO A 222 -5.55 -13.98 -12.74
CA PRO A 222 -4.92 -15.11 -12.06
C PRO A 222 -5.43 -15.10 -10.61
N SER A 223 -5.67 -16.27 -10.04
CA SER A 223 -6.14 -16.38 -8.66
C SER A 223 -5.13 -15.70 -7.71
N PHE A 224 -5.40 -14.45 -7.35
CA PHE A 224 -4.62 -13.70 -6.37
C PHE A 224 -4.87 -14.35 -5.02
N GLN A 225 -3.83 -14.97 -4.47
CA GLN A 225 -3.91 -15.58 -3.14
C GLN A 225 -3.28 -14.64 -2.12
N TYR A 226 -3.93 -13.51 -1.82
CA TYR A 226 -3.43 -12.54 -0.85
C TYR A 226 -3.07 -13.21 0.49
N GLY A 227 -1.84 -13.03 0.99
CA GLY A 227 -1.38 -13.69 2.22
C GLY A 227 -1.27 -15.22 2.17
N GLY A 228 -1.22 -15.85 0.99
CA GLY A 228 -0.81 -17.25 0.83
C GLY A 228 0.71 -17.41 0.67
N ALA A 229 1.21 -18.64 0.70
CA ALA A 229 2.62 -18.94 0.41
C ALA A 229 3.08 -18.47 -0.99
N ASN A 230 2.12 -18.31 -1.92
CA ASN A 230 2.31 -17.78 -3.27
C ASN A 230 1.62 -16.43 -3.48
N GLY A 231 1.29 -15.70 -2.41
CA GLY A 231 0.57 -14.43 -2.51
C GLY A 231 1.38 -13.39 -3.28
N SER A 232 0.73 -12.72 -4.23
CA SER A 232 1.33 -11.67 -5.05
C SER A 232 1.62 -10.46 -4.18
N LEU A 233 2.89 -10.30 -3.80
CA LEU A 233 3.41 -9.03 -3.31
C LEU A 233 3.32 -8.02 -4.45
N ALA A 234 3.02 -6.77 -4.13
CA ALA A 234 3.05 -5.71 -5.12
C ALA A 234 4.50 -5.53 -5.60
N MET A 235 4.72 -5.80 -6.89
CA MET A 235 5.95 -5.48 -7.63
C MET A 235 5.66 -4.55 -8.83
N PRO A 236 4.86 -3.47 -8.72
CA PRO A 236 4.78 -2.49 -9.80
C PRO A 236 6.10 -1.68 -9.88
N PRO A 237 6.47 -1.15 -11.06
CA PRO A 237 7.55 -0.17 -11.13
C PRO A 237 7.22 1.02 -10.22
N TYR A 238 8.13 1.33 -9.31
CA TYR A 238 8.04 2.50 -8.44
C TYR A 238 8.11 3.76 -9.32
N MET A 239 7.04 4.54 -9.31
CA MET A 239 7.04 5.92 -9.80
C MET A 239 7.09 6.80 -8.55
N ALA A 240 8.25 7.37 -8.26
CA ALA A 240 8.37 8.36 -7.20
C ALA A 240 7.31 9.46 -7.43
N PRO A 241 6.67 10.01 -6.37
CA PRO A 241 5.81 11.17 -6.52
C PRO A 241 6.57 12.28 -7.24
N SER A 242 6.04 12.74 -8.38
CA SER A 242 6.51 13.98 -8.99
C SER A 242 6.20 15.11 -8.01
N GLN A 243 7.24 15.70 -7.42
CA GLN A 243 7.14 16.97 -6.70
C GLN A 243 6.75 18.10 -7.66
#